data_AF-A0A3N0XD37-F1
#
_entry.id   AF-A0A3N0XD37-F1
#
_cell.length_a   1.000
_cell.length_b   1.000
_cell.length_c   1.000
_cell.angle_alpha   90.00
_cell.angle_beta   90.00
_cell.angle_gamma   90.00
#
_symmetry.space_group_name_H-M   'P 1'
#
loop_
_entity.id
_entity.type
_entity.pdbx_description
1 polymer ?
#
loop_
_entity_poly.entity_id
_entity_poly.type
_entity_poly.pdbx_seq_one_letter_code
_entity_poly.pdbx_strand_id
1 'polypeptide(L)'
;MSRIHYTLIYPTPTKQNKSLGSPYTEMFREFQKKLLEPHTVIFVIGYSFSDEHVNNIIYQALATNTTINLVIINSVTDSSVAKINDNRIFKIYGKDTSGNNIHYFNYIVKNLMPDIDMFKDENIMLNEFIKQLKK
;
A
#
# COMPACT_ATOMS: atom_id res chain seq x y z
N MET A 1 -11.33 -26.04 -43.01
CA MET A 1 -10.51 -24.82 -42.94
C MET A 1 -11.25 -23.80 -42.07
N SER A 2 -11.03 -23.80 -40.76
CA SER A 2 -11.77 -22.95 -39.80
C SER A 2 -11.21 -21.53 -39.85
N ARG A 3 -12.06 -20.54 -40.17
CA ARG A 3 -11.69 -19.11 -40.17
C ARG A 3 -11.58 -18.61 -38.73
N ILE A 4 -10.36 -18.25 -38.34
CA ILE A 4 -10.02 -17.61 -37.07
C ILE A 4 -10.62 -16.19 -37.09
N HIS A 5 -11.62 -15.92 -36.24
CA HIS A 5 -12.11 -14.56 -36.02
C HIS A 5 -11.09 -13.81 -35.15
N TYR A 6 -10.30 -12.92 -35.75
CA TYR A 6 -9.52 -11.95 -35.00
C TYR A 6 -10.46 -10.90 -34.43
N THR A 7 -10.80 -11.01 -33.14
CA THR A 7 -11.40 -9.90 -32.39
C THR A 7 -10.33 -8.82 -32.21
N LEU A 8 -10.15 -7.99 -33.23
CA LEU A 8 -9.38 -6.74 -33.13
C LEU A 8 -10.14 -5.79 -32.20
N ILE A 9 -9.64 -5.62 -30.98
CA ILE A 9 -10.11 -4.56 -30.08
C ILE A 9 -9.48 -3.25 -30.60
N TYR A 10 -10.26 -2.47 -31.35
CA TYR A 10 -9.83 -1.15 -31.78
C TYR A 10 -9.62 -0.23 -30.56
N PRO A 11 -8.49 0.49 -30.45
CA PRO A 11 -8.32 1.51 -29.43
C PRO A 11 -9.28 2.67 -29.76
N THR A 12 -10.42 2.71 -29.07
CA THR A 12 -11.28 3.89 -29.11
C THR A 12 -10.56 4.98 -28.31
N PRO A 13 -10.39 6.22 -28.83
CA PRO A 13 -9.71 7.31 -28.12
C PRO A 13 -10.32 7.64 -26.75
N THR A 14 -11.56 7.19 -26.51
CA THR A 14 -12.27 7.27 -25.24
C THR A 14 -11.67 6.39 -24.12
N LYS A 15 -10.94 5.32 -24.45
CA LYS A 15 -10.24 4.47 -23.45
C LYS A 15 -8.84 5.00 -23.10
N GLN A 16 -8.20 5.74 -24.00
CA GLN A 16 -6.93 6.43 -23.74
C GLN A 16 -7.15 7.60 -22.76
N ASN A 17 -8.18 8.42 -22.98
CA ASN A 17 -8.45 9.60 -22.16
C ASN A 17 -9.04 9.31 -20.76
N LYS A 18 -9.65 8.14 -20.54
CA LYS A 18 -10.23 7.77 -19.23
C LYS A 18 -9.24 7.13 -18.27
N SER A 19 -8.11 6.58 -18.75
CA SER A 19 -7.04 6.07 -17.89
C SER A 19 -5.92 7.09 -17.63
N LEU A 20 -5.80 8.12 -18.48
CA LEU A 20 -4.79 9.19 -18.37
C LEU A 20 -5.37 10.54 -17.91
N GLY A 21 -6.68 10.60 -17.61
CA GLY A 21 -7.35 11.81 -17.12
C GLY A 21 -7.43 11.89 -15.59
N SER A 22 -7.65 13.11 -15.07
CA SER A 22 -8.03 13.35 -13.68
C SER A 22 -9.23 12.45 -13.31
N PRO A 23 -9.13 11.59 -12.28
CA PRO A 23 -8.47 11.84 -10.99
C PRO A 23 -7.16 11.08 -10.72
N TYR A 24 -6.74 10.15 -11.56
CA TYR A 24 -5.63 9.24 -11.24
C TYR A 24 -4.26 9.94 -11.25
N THR A 25 -4.05 10.84 -12.21
CA THR A 25 -2.84 11.68 -12.27
C THR A 25 -2.68 12.54 -11.02
N GLU A 26 -3.79 13.05 -10.49
CA GLU A 26 -3.79 13.86 -9.25
C GLU A 26 -3.46 13.00 -8.02
N MET A 27 -3.97 11.77 -7.95
CA MET A 27 -3.59 10.83 -6.90
C MET A 27 -2.09 10.52 -6.93
N PHE A 28 -1.51 10.30 -8.11
CA PHE A 28 -0.07 10.08 -8.21
C PHE A 28 0.77 11.31 -7.91
N ARG A 29 0.29 12.49 -8.31
CA ARG A 29 0.94 13.75 -7.97
C ARG A 29 0.99 13.95 -6.46
N GLU A 30 -0.13 13.71 -5.76
CA GLU A 30 -0.17 13.80 -4.30
C GLU A 30 0.63 12.67 -3.63
N PHE A 31 0.61 11.46 -4.18
CA PHE A 31 1.46 10.35 -3.70
C PHE A 31 2.94 10.71 -3.79
N GLN A 32 3.43 11.16 -4.96
CA GLN A 32 4.81 11.62 -5.15
C GLN A 32 5.17 12.73 -4.16
N LYS A 33 4.30 13.74 -4.03
CA LYS A 33 4.51 14.85 -3.10
C LYS A 33 4.67 14.37 -1.66
N LYS A 34 3.84 13.42 -1.22
CA LYS A 34 3.93 12.83 0.12
C LYS A 34 5.21 12.03 0.33
N LEU A 35 5.70 11.32 -0.68
CA LEU A 35 6.97 10.60 -0.57
C LEU A 35 8.19 11.52 -0.42
N LEU A 36 8.09 12.77 -0.87
CA LEU A 36 9.16 13.77 -0.73
C LEU A 36 9.16 14.46 0.64
N GLU A 37 8.15 14.26 1.48
CA GLU A 37 8.13 14.83 2.84
C GLU A 37 9.21 14.17 3.72
N PRO A 38 9.91 14.92 4.59
CA PRO A 38 10.95 14.37 5.45
C PRO A 38 10.38 13.36 6.44
N HIS A 39 11.18 12.35 6.80
CA HIS A 39 10.82 11.28 7.74
C HIS A 39 9.58 10.46 7.32
N THR A 40 9.29 10.40 6.02
CA THR A 40 8.18 9.60 5.50
C THR A 40 8.46 8.11 5.63
N VAL A 41 7.42 7.36 6.02
CA VAL A 41 7.44 5.89 6.01
C VAL A 41 6.34 5.39 5.09
N ILE A 42 6.71 4.55 4.12
CA ILE A 42 5.76 3.91 3.20
C ILE A 42 5.67 2.42 3.53
N PHE A 43 4.45 1.95 3.78
CA PHE A 43 4.12 0.54 3.97
C PHE A 43 3.54 -0.02 2.68
N VAL A 44 4.15 -1.09 2.15
CA VAL A 44 3.73 -1.78 0.94
C VAL A 44 3.31 -3.19 1.30
N ILE A 45 2.02 -3.47 1.20
CA ILE A 45 1.40 -4.72 1.63
C ILE A 45 0.62 -5.32 0.46
N GLY A 46 0.85 -6.59 0.15
CA GLY A 46 0.10 -7.30 -0.89
C GLY A 46 0.32 -6.78 -2.32
N TYR A 47 1.31 -5.91 -2.53
CA TYR A 47 1.65 -5.36 -3.83
C TYR A 47 2.72 -6.20 -4.53
N SER A 48 2.44 -6.63 -5.75
CA SER A 48 3.33 -7.48 -6.54
C SER A 48 4.46 -6.73 -7.26
N PHE A 49 4.46 -5.39 -7.25
CA PHE A 49 5.39 -4.56 -8.04
C PHE A 49 5.28 -4.77 -9.56
N SER A 50 4.09 -5.11 -10.06
CA SER A 50 3.84 -5.31 -11.49
C SER A 50 3.62 -4.01 -12.28
N ASP A 51 3.47 -2.86 -11.62
CA ASP A 51 3.26 -1.56 -12.26
C ASP A 51 4.57 -0.75 -12.27
N GLU A 52 5.16 -0.60 -13.45
CA GLU A 52 6.43 0.11 -13.64
C GLU A 52 6.34 1.59 -13.27
N HIS A 53 5.19 2.25 -13.48
CA HIS A 53 5.04 3.67 -13.18
C HIS A 53 5.08 3.92 -11.67
N VAL A 54 4.36 3.11 -10.89
CA VAL A 54 4.40 3.16 -9.40
C VAL A 54 5.80 2.84 -8.89
N ASN A 55 6.45 1.82 -9.44
CA ASN A 55 7.81 1.45 -9.06
C ASN A 55 8.78 2.61 -9.31
N ASN A 56 8.69 3.28 -10.46
CA ASN A 56 9.52 4.44 -10.81
C ASN A 56 9.32 5.60 -9.84
N ILE A 57 8.09 5.86 -9.39
CA ILE A 57 7.82 6.87 -8.36
C ILE A 57 8.51 6.50 -7.04
N ILE A 58 8.40 5.25 -6.60
CA ILE A 58 9.04 4.77 -5.36
C ILE A 58 10.57 4.89 -5.46
N TYR A 59 11.16 4.56 -6.62
CA TYR A 59 12.60 4.72 -6.85
C TYR A 59 13.05 6.17 -6.82
N GLN A 60 12.31 7.06 -7.47
CA GLN A 60 12.62 8.48 -7.46
C GLN A 60 12.55 9.03 -6.03
N ALA A 61 11.56 8.63 -5.24
CA ALA A 61 11.46 9.00 -3.84
C ALA A 61 12.66 8.50 -3.02
N LEU A 62 13.06 7.23 -3.18
CA LEU A 62 14.26 6.68 -2.51
C LEU A 62 15.55 7.40 -2.93
N ALA A 63 15.66 7.83 -4.19
CA ALA A 63 16.84 8.54 -4.69
C ALA A 63 16.90 10.01 -4.21
N THR A 64 15.76 10.68 -4.10
CA THR A 64 15.68 12.11 -3.78
C THR A 64 15.54 12.38 -2.28
N ASN A 65 14.76 11.57 -1.57
CA ASN A 65 14.54 11.71 -0.13
C ASN A 65 15.44 10.73 0.64
N THR A 66 16.49 11.25 1.29
CA THR A 66 17.43 10.42 2.06
C THR A 66 16.83 9.88 3.36
N THR A 67 15.74 10.46 3.85
CA THR A 67 15.10 10.12 5.14
C THR A 67 13.90 9.18 5.02
N ILE A 68 13.48 8.86 3.80
CA ILE A 68 12.34 7.96 3.57
C ILE A 68 12.70 6.53 4.00
N ASN A 69 11.74 5.85 4.62
CA ASN A 69 11.83 4.42 4.92
C ASN A 69 10.74 3.65 4.18
N LEU A 70 11.12 2.53 3.56
CA LEU A 70 10.21 1.67 2.81
C LEU A 70 10.09 0.32 3.52
N VAL A 71 8.87 -0.03 3.94
CA VAL A 71 8.56 -1.31 4.58
C VAL A 71 7.73 -2.16 3.63
N ILE A 72 8.30 -3.25 3.15
CA ILE A 72 7.67 -4.19 2.22
C ILE A 72 7.26 -5.44 2.99
N ILE A 73 5.96 -5.66 3.12
CA ILE A 73 5.39 -6.86 3.73
C ILE A 73 4.88 -7.76 2.60
N ASN A 74 5.80 -8.49 1.99
CA ASN A 74 5.50 -9.40 0.89
C ASN A 74 6.59 -10.46 0.75
N SER A 75 6.23 -11.67 0.31
CA SER A 75 7.17 -12.76 -0.01
C SER A 75 7.81 -12.63 -1.40
N VAL A 76 7.52 -11.57 -2.14
CA VAL A 76 8.00 -11.38 -3.51
C VAL A 76 9.47 -10.99 -3.47
N THR A 77 10.33 -11.92 -3.84
CA THR A 77 11.79 -11.76 -3.93
C THR A 77 12.27 -11.23 -5.28
N ASP A 78 11.44 -11.33 -6.33
CA ASP A 78 11.88 -11.12 -7.71
C ASP A 78 11.58 -9.75 -8.31
N SER A 79 10.90 -8.86 -7.58
CA SER A 79 10.62 -7.52 -8.08
C SER A 79 11.88 -6.66 -8.10
N SER A 80 11.96 -5.75 -9.09
CA SER A 80 13.08 -4.81 -9.22
C SER A 80 13.30 -4.01 -7.93
N VAL A 81 12.23 -3.68 -7.18
CA VAL A 81 12.33 -2.91 -5.93
C VAL A 81 12.87 -3.79 -4.80
N ALA A 82 12.48 -5.07 -4.79
CA ALA A 82 12.97 -6.04 -3.81
C ALA A 82 14.44 -6.43 -4.02
N LYS A 83 15.05 -6.19 -5.17
CA LYS A 83 16.48 -6.50 -5.43
C LYS A 83 17.46 -5.41 -4.96
N ILE A 84 16.96 -4.22 -4.66
CA ILE A 84 17.82 -3.14 -4.17
C ILE A 84 18.28 -3.46 -2.74
N ASN A 85 19.60 -3.29 -2.54
CA ASN A 85 20.24 -3.40 -1.23
C ASN A 85 20.45 -2.00 -0.65
N ASP A 86 19.38 -1.44 -0.08
CA ASP A 86 19.38 -0.15 0.59
C ASP A 86 18.91 -0.35 2.04
N ASN A 87 19.65 0.22 3.00
CA ASN A 87 19.36 0.07 4.43
C ASN A 87 18.02 0.71 4.84
N ARG A 88 17.43 1.53 3.98
CA ARG A 88 16.12 2.16 4.18
C ARG A 88 14.96 1.25 3.74
N ILE A 89 15.25 0.12 3.10
CA ILE A 89 14.26 -0.84 2.60
C ILE A 89 14.19 -2.05 3.55
N PHE A 90 13.13 -2.09 4.34
CA PHE A 90 12.83 -3.19 5.25
C PHE A 90 11.93 -4.21 4.55
N LYS A 91 12.33 -5.48 4.56
CA LYS A 91 11.56 -6.57 3.96
C LYS A 91 11.09 -7.50 5.07
N ILE A 92 9.78 -7.61 5.22
CA ILE A 92 9.13 -8.44 6.23
C ILE A 92 8.42 -9.59 5.49
N TYR A 93 8.99 -10.78 5.62
CA TYR A 93 8.41 -12.02 5.11
C TYR A 93 8.90 -13.18 5.95
N GLY A 94 8.10 -14.24 6.01
CA GLY A 94 8.41 -15.40 6.84
C GLY A 94 7.17 -16.13 7.32
N LYS A 95 7.40 -17.08 8.20
CA LYS A 95 6.38 -17.83 8.93
C LYS A 95 6.52 -17.52 10.41
N ASP A 96 5.40 -17.36 11.08
CA ASP A 96 5.32 -17.30 12.53
C ASP A 96 5.64 -18.68 13.16
N THR A 97 5.88 -18.74 14.46
CA THR A 97 6.10 -19.98 15.24
C THR A 97 4.95 -20.98 15.04
N SER A 98 3.75 -20.50 14.71
CA SER A 98 2.56 -21.31 14.40
C SER A 98 2.49 -21.81 12.95
N GLY A 99 3.50 -21.53 12.12
CA GLY A 99 3.54 -21.89 10.70
C GLY A 99 2.74 -20.97 9.77
N ASN A 100 2.10 -19.93 10.30
CA ASN A 100 1.31 -18.97 9.54
C ASN A 100 2.20 -17.97 8.80
N ASN A 101 1.88 -17.69 7.54
CA ASN A 101 2.60 -16.71 6.73
C ASN A 101 2.34 -15.28 7.24
N ILE A 102 3.38 -14.63 7.78
CA ILE A 102 3.25 -13.28 8.37
C ILE A 102 2.93 -12.21 7.33
N HIS A 103 3.23 -12.48 6.06
CA HIS A 103 3.01 -11.57 4.94
C HIS A 103 1.57 -11.60 4.41
N TYR A 104 0.70 -12.47 4.96
CA TYR A 104 -0.68 -12.53 4.54
C TYR A 104 -1.49 -11.38 5.13
N PHE A 105 -2.36 -10.79 4.29
CA PHE A 105 -3.20 -9.67 4.68
C PHE A 105 -4.01 -9.96 5.96
N ASN A 106 -4.56 -11.18 6.10
CA ASN A 106 -5.27 -11.59 7.30
C ASN A 106 -4.41 -11.52 8.58
N TYR A 107 -3.13 -11.88 8.50
CA TYR A 107 -2.21 -11.79 9.63
C TYR A 107 -1.95 -10.32 10.01
N ILE A 108 -1.75 -9.47 9.00
CA ILE A 108 -1.52 -8.04 9.17
C ILE A 108 -2.73 -7.36 9.80
N VAL A 109 -3.93 -7.62 9.29
CA VAL A 109 -5.17 -7.04 9.84
C VAL A 109 -5.40 -7.46 11.28
N LYS A 110 -5.15 -8.73 11.62
CA LYS A 110 -5.42 -9.24 12.97
C LYS A 110 -4.38 -8.84 14.00
N ASN A 111 -3.11 -8.73 13.61
CA ASN A 111 -2.00 -8.58 14.56
C ASN A 111 -1.28 -7.24 14.48
N LEU A 112 -1.31 -6.55 13.33
CA LEU A 112 -0.59 -5.28 13.13
C LEU A 112 -1.52 -4.07 13.18
N MET A 113 -2.77 -4.20 12.73
CA MET A 113 -3.70 -3.08 12.78
C MET A 113 -4.18 -2.86 14.21
N PRO A 114 -4.19 -1.61 14.70
CA PRO A 114 -4.79 -1.29 15.99
C PRO A 114 -6.28 -1.62 15.94
N ASP A 115 -6.79 -2.21 17.01
CA ASP A 115 -8.22 -2.47 17.12
C ASP A 115 -8.96 -1.13 17.12
N ILE A 116 -9.82 -0.93 16.12
CA ILE A 116 -10.62 0.29 15.97
C ILE A 116 -11.56 0.45 17.16
N ASP A 117 -11.96 -0.66 17.78
CA ASP A 117 -12.84 -0.67 18.94
C ASP A 117 -12.11 -0.34 20.25
N MET A 118 -10.77 -0.33 20.27
CA MET A 118 -9.98 0.07 21.45
C MET A 118 -10.31 1.51 21.92
N PHE A 119 -10.77 2.37 21.00
CA PHE A 119 -11.17 3.75 21.32
C PHE A 119 -12.66 3.89 21.70
N LYS A 120 -13.45 2.81 21.60
CA LYS A 120 -14.86 2.84 22.03
C LYS A 120 -15.00 2.72 23.55
N ASP A 121 -14.09 2.01 24.22
CA ASP A 121 -14.17 1.79 25.67
C ASP A 121 -14.00 3.08 26.49
N GLU A 122 -13.19 4.04 26.03
CA GLU A 122 -13.08 5.37 26.66
C GLU A 122 -14.42 6.13 26.67
N ASN A 123 -15.20 5.98 25.60
CA ASN A 123 -16.52 6.60 25.50
C ASN A 123 -17.55 5.91 26.38
N ILE A 124 -17.41 4.62 26.66
CA ILE A 124 -18.31 3.89 27.57
C ILE A 124 -18.15 4.42 29.00
N MET A 125 -16.91 4.54 29.49
CA MET A 125 -16.62 5.09 30.83
C MET A 125 -17.07 6.55 30.97
N LEU A 126 -16.86 7.38 29.95
CA LEU A 126 -17.31 8.76 29.95
C LEU A 126 -18.85 8.87 29.94
N ASN A 127 -19.53 8.02 29.19
CA ASN A 127 -21.00 7.99 29.14
C ASN A 127 -21.61 7.47 30.45
N GLU A 128 -20.99 6.48 31.09
CA GLU A 128 -21.39 6.03 32.43
C GLU A 128 -21.20 7.14 33.47
N PHE A 129 -20.08 7.86 33.43
CA PHE A 129 -19.82 9.00 34.32
C PHE A 129 -20.84 10.14 34.12
N ILE A 130 -21.13 10.53 32.86
CA ILE A 130 -22.14 11.55 32.55
C ILE A 130 -23.54 11.10 33.02
N LYS A 131 -23.85 9.81 32.94
CA LYS A 131 -25.12 9.25 33.41
C LYS A 131 -25.26 9.31 34.93
N GLN A 132 -24.15 9.18 35.67
CA GLN A 132 -24.12 9.38 37.13
C GLN A 132 -24.30 10.85 37.53
N LEU A 133 -23.76 11.79 36.75
CA LEU A 133 -23.90 13.23 36.99
C LEU A 133 -25.28 13.82 36.65
N LYS A 134 -26.08 13.13 35.83
CA LYS A 134 -27.44 13.55 35.45
C LYS A 134 -28.55 13.09 36.41
N LYS A 135 -28.19 12.55 37.58
CA LYS A 135 -29.12 12.13 38.62
C LYS A 135 -29.04 13.08 39.81
#